data_AF-A0A2X2J2V1-F1
#
_entry.id   AF-A0A2X2J2V1-F1
#
_cell.length_a   1.000
_cell.length_b   1.000
_cell.length_c   1.000
_cell.angle_alpha   90.00
_cell.angle_beta   90.00
_cell.angle_gamma   90.00
#
_symmetry.space_group_name_H-M   'P 1'
#
loop_
_entity.id
_entity.type
_entity.pdbx_description
1 polymer ?
#
loop_
_entity_poly.entity_id
_entity_poly.type
_entity_poly.pdbx_seq_one_letter_code
_entity_poly.pdbx_strand_id
1 'polypeptide(L)'
;MGRRRKNPEHEKLPPNVYPNKYSYVWKPTSSESVTLTAIKDGLAALWKKYEETVNNRDRAMTFGRLWEKFLASAYYSDLSPRTQKDYLQHQKSCLPYSVRCRQIP
;
A
#
# COMPACT_ATOMS: atom_id res chain seq x y z
N MET A 1 4.53 -0.11 20.26
CA MET A 1 3.40 -0.96 20.69
C MET A 1 2.11 -0.32 20.21
N GLY A 2 1.37 -0.96 19.30
CA GLY A 2 0.13 -0.40 18.74
C GLY A 2 -0.93 -0.20 19.83
N ARG A 3 -1.52 0.99 19.89
CA ARG A 3 -2.54 1.31 20.91
C ARG A 3 -3.76 0.42 20.70
N ARG A 4 -4.19 -0.29 21.74
CA ARG A 4 -5.43 -1.08 21.72
C ARG A 4 -6.63 -0.16 21.44
N ARG A 5 -7.60 -0.67 20.69
CA ARG A 5 -8.84 0.04 20.37
C ARG A 5 -9.65 0.23 21.66
N LYS A 6 -10.27 1.40 21.82
CA LYS A 6 -11.05 1.74 23.03
C LYS A 6 -12.36 0.95 23.14
N ASN A 7 -12.94 0.57 22.00
CA ASN A 7 -14.19 -0.21 21.97
C ASN A 7 -13.90 -1.66 21.60
N PRO A 8 -14.43 -2.64 22.35
CA PRO A 8 -14.23 -4.08 22.11
C PRO A 8 -14.91 -4.55 20.82
N GLU A 9 -16.02 -3.95 20.41
CA GLU A 9 -16.72 -4.29 19.17
C GLU A 9 -15.87 -4.01 17.91
N HIS A 10 -14.90 -3.10 18.03
CA HIS A 10 -13.99 -2.77 16.94
C HIS A 10 -12.79 -3.71 16.86
N GLU A 11 -12.66 -4.70 17.74
CA GLU A 11 -11.54 -5.66 17.68
C GLU A 11 -11.66 -6.59 16.46
N LYS A 12 -12.89 -6.87 16.02
CA LYS A 12 -13.19 -7.70 14.84
C LYS A 12 -12.98 -6.96 13.50
N LEU A 13 -12.70 -5.65 13.54
CA LEU A 13 -12.56 -4.84 12.33
C LEU A 13 -11.14 -4.92 11.75
N PRO A 14 -10.98 -4.87 10.41
CA PRO A 14 -9.67 -4.83 9.77
C PRO A 14 -8.80 -3.65 10.27
N PRO A 15 -7.47 -3.73 10.10
CA PRO A 15 -6.57 -2.67 10.56
C PRO A 15 -6.87 -1.36 9.82
N ASN A 16 -6.77 -0.24 10.55
CA ASN A 16 -7.07 1.10 10.05
C ASN A 16 -8.49 1.32 9.50
N VAL A 17 -9.42 0.40 9.76
CA VAL A 17 -10.84 0.58 9.48
C VAL A 17 -11.54 1.08 10.74
N TYR A 18 -12.35 2.11 10.57
CA TYR A 18 -13.15 2.74 11.62
C TYR A 18 -14.62 2.79 11.18
N PRO A 19 -15.57 2.42 12.05
CA PRO A 19 -16.97 2.63 11.77
C PRO A 19 -17.32 4.11 11.96
N ASN A 20 -18.10 4.64 11.03
CA ASN A 20 -18.86 5.88 11.16
C ASN A 20 -20.32 5.53 11.49
N LYS A 21 -21.21 6.51 11.61
CA LYS A 21 -22.65 6.30 11.86
C LYS A 21 -23.35 5.50 10.76
N TYR A 22 -22.85 5.58 9.51
CA TYR A 22 -23.51 4.96 8.35
C TYR A 22 -22.60 4.04 7.52
N SER A 23 -21.28 4.14 7.67
CA SER A 23 -20.32 3.48 6.78
C SER A 23 -19.03 3.09 7.50
N TYR A 24 -18.30 2.12 6.95
CA TYR A 24 -16.94 1.81 7.35
C TYR A 24 -15.94 2.64 6.53
N VAL A 25 -15.03 3.31 7.22
CA VAL A 25 -14.01 4.17 6.63
C VAL A 25 -12.64 3.54 6.88
N TRP A 26 -11.89 3.33 5.82
CA TRP A 26 -10.51 2.89 5.88
C TRP A 26 -9.56 4.07 5.75
N LYS A 27 -8.57 4.15 6.64
CA LYS A 27 -7.57 5.22 6.66
C LYS A 27 -6.16 4.65 6.42
N PRO A 28 -5.74 4.45 5.16
CA PRO A 28 -4.43 3.88 4.84
C PRO A 28 -3.27 4.78 5.30
N THR A 29 -3.41 6.10 5.11
CA THR A 29 -2.44 7.12 5.51
C THR A 29 -3.14 8.17 6.37
N SER A 30 -2.40 8.98 7.14
CA SER A 30 -2.96 10.06 7.98
C SER A 30 -3.87 11.03 7.20
N SER A 31 -3.58 11.26 5.92
CA SER A 31 -4.27 12.22 5.04
C SER A 31 -5.40 11.63 4.19
N GLU A 32 -5.48 10.30 4.05
CA GLU A 32 -6.39 9.66 3.11
C GLU A 32 -7.47 8.87 3.85
N SER A 33 -8.73 9.08 3.46
CA SER A 33 -9.87 8.30 3.93
C SER A 33 -10.64 7.74 2.75
N VAL A 34 -10.77 6.42 2.68
CA VAL A 34 -11.54 5.70 1.65
C VAL A 34 -12.75 5.08 2.33
N THR A 35 -13.95 5.39 1.83
CA THR A 35 -15.19 4.74 2.28
C THR A 35 -15.31 3.37 1.62
N LEU A 36 -15.42 2.31 2.44
CA LEU A 36 -15.50 0.93 1.96
C LEU A 36 -16.94 0.50 1.66
N THR A 37 -17.76 0.40 2.71
CA THR A 37 -19.12 -0.14 2.63
C THR A 37 -20.05 0.52 3.65
N ALA A 38 -21.36 0.43 3.41
CA ALA A 38 -22.36 0.80 4.40
C ALA A 38 -22.38 -0.24 5.53
N ILE A 39 -22.77 0.16 6.74
CA ILE A 39 -22.86 -0.75 7.90
C ILE A 39 -23.87 -1.88 7.66
N LYS A 40 -24.90 -1.61 6.84
CA LYS A 40 -25.99 -2.54 6.53
C LYS A 40 -25.52 -3.81 5.81
N ASP A 41 -24.42 -3.74 5.06
CA ASP A 41 -23.95 -4.85 4.22
C ASP A 41 -23.19 -5.92 5.02
N GLY A 42 -22.96 -5.68 6.32
CA GLY A 42 -22.34 -6.62 7.25
C GLY A 42 -20.82 -6.76 7.11
N LEU A 43 -20.22 -7.51 8.04
CA LEU A 43 -18.76 -7.67 8.13
C LEU A 43 -18.17 -8.44 6.93
N ALA A 44 -18.87 -9.42 6.37
CA ALA A 44 -18.35 -10.22 5.25
C ALA A 44 -18.12 -9.35 3.99
N ALA A 45 -19.07 -8.46 3.67
CA ALA A 45 -18.93 -7.53 2.56
C ALA A 45 -17.80 -6.52 2.80
N LEU A 46 -17.62 -6.08 4.06
CA LEU A 46 -16.53 -5.21 4.46
C LEU A 46 -15.15 -5.86 4.20
N TRP A 47 -14.96 -7.11 4.62
CA TRP A 47 -13.69 -7.83 4.42
C TRP A 47 -13.36 -7.98 2.92
N LYS A 48 -14.34 -8.39 2.11
CA LYS A 48 -14.15 -8.52 0.66
C LYS A 48 -13.75 -7.19 0.01
N LYS A 49 -14.45 -6.09 0.35
CA LYS A 49 -14.14 -4.75 -0.19
C LYS A 49 -12.80 -4.25 0.30
N TYR A 50 -12.46 -4.49 1.56
CA TYR A 50 -11.16 -4.16 2.11
C TYR A 50 -10.03 -4.83 1.32
N GLU A 51 -10.12 -6.15 1.10
CA GLU A 51 -9.13 -6.89 0.30
C GLU A 51 -9.02 -6.37 -1.14
N GLU A 52 -10.15 -6.09 -1.79
CA GLU A 52 -10.17 -5.46 -3.13
C GLU A 52 -9.42 -4.12 -3.11
N THR A 53 -9.69 -3.25 -2.13
CA THR A 53 -9.04 -1.93 -2.05
C THR A 53 -7.55 -2.00 -1.74
N VAL A 54 -7.14 -2.91 -0.86
CA VAL A 54 -5.72 -3.14 -0.53
C VAL A 54 -5.00 -3.70 -1.76
N ASN A 55 -5.56 -4.73 -2.40
CA ASN A 55 -4.97 -5.32 -3.59
C ASN A 55 -4.91 -4.32 -4.76
N ASN A 56 -5.92 -3.46 -4.94
CA ASN A 56 -5.88 -2.41 -5.95
C ASN A 56 -4.80 -1.36 -5.66
N ARG A 57 -4.61 -0.98 -4.39
CA ARG A 57 -3.53 -0.07 -3.98
C ARG A 57 -2.16 -0.70 -4.20
N ASP A 58 -2.02 -1.98 -3.88
CA ASP A 58 -0.80 -2.75 -4.10
C ASP A 58 -0.53 -2.93 -5.60
N ARG A 59 -1.55 -3.21 -6.42
CA ARG A 59 -1.45 -3.33 -7.88
C ARG A 59 -1.00 -2.04 -8.57
N ALA A 60 -1.07 -0.88 -7.91
CA ALA A 60 -0.50 0.34 -8.47
C ALA A 60 1.00 0.12 -8.76
N MET A 61 1.41 0.35 -10.01
CA MET A 61 2.79 0.20 -10.44
C MET A 61 3.64 1.32 -9.83
N THR A 62 4.15 1.08 -8.63
CA THR A 62 5.12 1.97 -8.00
C THR A 62 6.49 1.78 -8.64
N PHE A 63 7.32 2.82 -8.58
CA PHE A 63 8.70 2.75 -9.06
C PHE A 63 9.49 1.59 -8.44
N GLY A 64 9.25 1.27 -7.16
CA GLY A 64 9.85 0.11 -6.51
C GLY A 64 9.51 -1.22 -7.19
N ARG A 65 8.23 -1.43 -7.55
CA ARG A 65 7.82 -2.64 -8.29
C ARG A 65 8.37 -2.69 -9.71
N LEU A 66 8.45 -1.54 -10.38
CA LEU A 66 9.12 -1.44 -11.69
C LEU A 66 10.61 -1.79 -11.57
N TRP A 67 11.26 -1.33 -10.50
CA TRP A 67 12.65 -1.63 -10.20
C TRP A 67 12.88 -3.12 -9.92
N GLU A 68 12.02 -3.76 -9.13
CA GLU A 68 12.07 -5.21 -8.90
C GLU A 68 11.91 -6.00 -10.20
N LYS A 69 10.96 -5.58 -11.06
CA LYS A 69 10.80 -6.18 -12.40
C LYS A 69 12.01 -5.95 -13.30
N PHE A 70 12.65 -4.80 -13.19
CA PHE A 70 13.89 -4.49 -13.91
C PHE A 70 15.04 -5.40 -13.46
N LEU A 71 15.23 -5.57 -12.14
CA LEU A 71 16.24 -6.47 -11.59
C LEU A 71 15.99 -7.94 -11.98
N ALA A 72 14.72 -8.33 -12.14
CA ALA A 72 14.34 -9.67 -12.60
C ALA A 72 14.40 -9.85 -14.12
N SER A 73 14.70 -8.81 -14.89
CA SER A 73 14.74 -8.87 -16.36
C SER A 73 16.07 -9.45 -16.87
N ALA A 74 16.03 -10.12 -18.03
CA ALA A 74 17.23 -10.67 -18.69
C ALA A 74 18.28 -9.58 -18.99
N TYR A 75 17.83 -8.36 -19.25
CA TYR A 75 18.72 -7.22 -19.47
C TYR A 75 19.64 -6.96 -18.26
N TYR A 76 19.13 -7.12 -17.03
CA TYR A 76 19.94 -6.95 -15.82
C TYR A 76 20.92 -8.12 -15.60
N SER A 77 20.51 -9.36 -15.91
CA SER A 77 21.40 -10.51 -15.77
C SER A 77 22.58 -10.49 -16.74
N ASP A 78 22.38 -9.93 -17.94
CA ASP A 78 23.40 -9.86 -18.99
C ASP A 78 24.42 -8.73 -18.79
N LEU A 79 24.13 -7.80 -17.88
CA LEU A 79 25.01 -6.69 -17.52
C LEU A 79 26.26 -7.17 -16.78
N SER A 80 27.37 -6.43 -16.93
CA SER A 80 28.62 -6.76 -16.25
C SER A 80 28.47 -6.74 -14.72
N PRO A 81 29.20 -7.59 -13.98
CA PRO A 81 29.08 -7.67 -12.52
C PRO A 81 29.49 -6.37 -11.80
N ARG A 82 30.27 -5.50 -12.45
CA ARG A 82 30.58 -4.16 -11.94
C ARG A 82 29.35 -3.25 -12.04
N THR A 83 28.71 -3.20 -13.21
CA THR A 83 27.53 -2.38 -13.46
C THR A 83 26.34 -2.82 -12.61
N GLN A 84 26.17 -4.13 -12.39
CA GLN A 84 25.16 -4.67 -11.48
C GLN A 84 25.31 -4.14 -10.04
N LYS A 85 26.55 -4.07 -9.53
CA LYS A 85 26.86 -3.51 -8.21
C LYS A 85 26.58 -2.01 -8.15
N ASP A 86 26.90 -1.26 -9.19
CA ASP A 86 26.62 0.18 -9.25
C ASP A 86 25.11 0.45 -9.17
N TYR A 87 24.27 -0.31 -9.90
CA TYR A 87 22.81 -0.20 -9.81
C TYR A 87 22.26 -0.44 -8.40
N LEU A 88 22.80 -1.43 -7.66
CA LEU A 88 22.40 -1.71 -6.28
C LEU A 88 22.86 -0.62 -5.29
N GLN A 89 24.00 0.01 -5.55
CA GLN A 89 24.49 1.13 -4.75
C GLN A 89 23.62 2.38 -4.96
N HIS A 90 23.28 2.68 -6.22
CA HIS A 90 22.43 3.83 -6.57
C HIS A 90 20.96 3.65 -6.18
N GLN A 91 20.48 2.41 -6.01
CA GLN A 91 19.12 2.13 -5.52
C GLN A 91 18.82 2.84 -4.19
N LYS A 92 19.77 2.86 -3.24
CA LYS A 92 19.59 3.51 -1.93
C LYS A 92 19.43 5.02 -2.03
N SER A 93 20.04 5.63 -3.04
CA SER A 93 19.95 7.06 -3.30
C SER A 93 18.67 7.42 -4.06
N CYS A 94 18.24 6.64 -5.07
CA CYS A 94 17.10 6.99 -5.92
C CYS A 94 15.71 6.73 -5.30
N LEU A 95 15.55 5.67 -4.49
CA LEU A 95 14.26 5.31 -3.88
C LEU A 95 13.61 6.43 -3.03
N PRO A 96 14.33 7.21 -2.20
CA PRO A 96 13.71 8.31 -1.43
C PRO A 96 13.24 9.49 -2.28
N TYR A 97 13.82 9.74 -3.46
CA TYR A 97 13.39 10.84 -4.33
C TYR A 97 12.17 10.47 -5.20
N SER A 98 12.04 9.19 -5.56
CA SER A 98 10.88 8.69 -6.33
C SER A 98 9.54 8.86 -5.59
N VAL A 99 9.54 8.75 -4.25
CA VAL A 99 8.32 8.91 -3.44
C VAL A 99 7.84 10.37 -3.35
N ARG A 100 8.66 11.34 -3.77
CA ARG A 100 8.33 12.77 -3.75
C ARG A 100 7.72 13.27 -5.07
N CYS A 101 7.53 12.39 -6.06
CA CYS A 101 6.87 12.70 -7.34
C CYS A 101 5.40 12.24 -7.42
N ARG A 102 4.64 12.33 -6.32
CA ARG A 102 3.17 12.36 -6.34
C ARG A 102 2.70 13.60 -5.59
N GLN A 103 2.60 14.71 -6.32
CA GLN A 103 1.45 15.62 -6.36
C GLN A 103 1.90 16.87 -7.14
N ILE A 104 1.56 16.94 -8.43
CA ILE A 104 1.34 18.23 -9.12
C ILE A 104 -0.05 18.07 -9.74
N PRO A 105 -0.98 19.03 -9.51
CA PRO A 105 -2.37 18.93 -9.94
C PRO A 105 -2.53 18.78 -11.46
#